data_AF-M1ZSJ6-F1
#
_entry.id   AF-M1ZSJ6-F1
#
_cell.length_a   1.000
_cell.length_b   1.000
_cell.length_c   1.000
_cell.angle_alpha   90.00
_cell.angle_beta   90.00
_cell.angle_gamma   90.00
#
_symmetry.space_group_name_H-M   'P 1'
#
loop_
_entity.id
_entity.type
_entity.pdbx_description
1 polymer ?
#
loop_
_entity_poly.entity_id
_entity_poly.type
_entity_poly.pdbx_seq_one_letter_code
_entity_poly.pdbx_strand_id
1 'polypeptide(L)'
;MSIANLGYFYFKEYYENYFKNYYEKYKELEEKDRENKVEEYFKEQDEKLVKTIDLDKIYQLEHIGEDKLLFNTTYPGLLVGSGLIHSIGEKGENKLGFEFDYTTGLPIIRGSSVKGLLRSVFDLLDDKEKKNAVVEYLKDIILNNTEFDDKHKDEQLNVDYFKNLKEEIFEGINGDNKLPIYERDIFYESVIDFKETKKEHSGNKKIQILGQDYITPHKTPLKNPIPINIIP
;
A
#
# COMPACT_ATOMS: atom_id res chain seq x y z
N MET A 1 12.24 3.86 22.19
CA MET A 1 10.83 4.04 22.56
C MET A 1 10.03 3.37 21.45
N SER A 2 9.27 2.31 21.71
CA SER A 2 8.52 1.61 20.65
C SER A 2 7.34 2.46 20.18
N ILE A 3 7.15 2.63 18.87
CA ILE A 3 6.01 3.37 18.31
C ILE A 3 4.78 2.46 18.44
N ALA A 4 3.77 2.88 19.19
CA ALA A 4 2.53 2.10 19.38
C ALA A 4 1.56 2.24 18.20
N ASN A 5 1.55 3.39 17.52
CA ASN A 5 0.72 3.67 16.36
C ASN A 5 1.56 4.42 15.30
N LEU A 6 1.83 3.75 14.19
CA LEU A 6 2.76 4.24 13.17
C LEU A 6 2.17 5.41 12.37
N GLY A 7 0.87 5.38 12.06
CA GLY A 7 0.16 6.49 11.43
C GLY A 7 0.16 7.75 12.29
N TYR A 8 -0.02 7.64 13.61
CA TYR A 8 0.07 8.78 14.53
C TYR A 8 1.48 9.37 14.57
N PHE A 9 2.50 8.51 14.70
CA PHE A 9 3.88 8.96 14.63
C PHE A 9 4.14 9.70 13.32
N TYR A 10 3.76 9.08 12.20
CA TYR A 10 3.99 9.62 10.87
C TYR A 10 3.31 10.99 10.70
N PHE A 11 2.00 11.11 10.95
CA PHE A 11 1.29 12.37 10.69
C PHE A 11 1.43 13.44 11.77
N LYS A 12 1.88 13.10 12.98
CA LYS A 12 1.94 14.04 14.12
C LYS A 12 3.34 14.13 14.72
N GLU A 13 3.84 13.06 15.34
CA GLU A 13 5.10 13.10 16.10
C GLU A 13 6.32 13.40 15.21
N TYR A 14 6.27 13.00 13.93
CA TYR A 14 7.29 13.27 12.92
C TYR A 14 7.64 14.77 12.85
N TYR A 15 6.63 15.64 12.99
CA TYR A 15 6.79 17.10 12.92
C TYR A 15 6.77 17.81 14.28
N GLU A 16 6.38 17.13 15.35
CA GLU A 16 6.11 17.76 16.65
C GLU A 16 7.30 18.57 17.18
N ASN A 17 8.48 17.96 17.20
CA ASN A 17 9.69 18.61 17.69
C ASN A 17 10.34 19.53 16.64
N TYR A 18 10.00 19.37 15.35
CA TYR A 18 10.52 20.24 14.30
C TYR A 18 10.07 21.69 14.54
N PHE A 19 8.78 21.95 14.73
CA PHE A 19 8.29 23.32 14.90
C PHE A 19 8.88 23.99 16.15
N LYS A 20 8.95 23.25 17.25
CA LYS A 20 9.59 23.74 18.49
C LYS A 20 11.07 24.08 18.26
N ASN A 21 11.84 23.15 17.70
CA ASN A 21 13.26 23.38 17.44
C ASN A 21 13.47 24.51 16.42
N TYR A 22 12.56 24.66 15.46
CA TYR A 22 12.64 25.74 14.48
C TYR A 22 12.63 27.11 15.17
N TYR A 23 11.60 27.38 16.00
CA TYR A 23 11.48 28.66 16.68
C TYR A 23 12.52 28.88 17.78
N GLU A 24 12.91 27.83 18.51
CA GLU A 24 13.85 27.95 19.63
C GLU A 24 15.32 27.97 19.21
N LYS A 25 15.69 27.29 18.11
CA LYS A 25 17.08 26.98 17.78
C LYS A 25 17.46 27.29 16.35
N TYR A 26 16.57 27.08 15.38
CA TYR A 26 16.96 27.10 13.97
C TYR A 26 16.70 28.44 13.28
N LYS A 27 15.73 29.22 13.77
CA LYS A 27 15.29 30.47 13.13
C LYS A 27 16.42 31.51 13.01
N GLU A 28 17.26 31.60 14.03
CA GLU A 28 18.37 32.57 14.11
C GLU A 28 19.66 32.06 13.47
N LEU A 29 19.67 30.84 12.91
CA LEU A 29 20.84 30.29 12.22
C LEU A 29 20.94 30.85 10.79
N GLU A 30 22.18 30.93 10.31
CA GLU A 30 22.48 31.09 8.88
C GLU A 30 21.78 29.98 8.06
N GLU A 31 21.33 30.33 6.85
CA GLU A 31 20.48 29.48 6.02
C GLU A 31 21.07 28.07 5.82
N LYS A 32 22.37 27.99 5.53
CA LYS A 32 23.06 26.71 5.31
C LYS A 32 23.11 25.84 6.56
N ASP A 33 23.33 26.44 7.73
CA ASP A 33 23.39 25.70 9.00
C ASP A 33 22.00 25.26 9.44
N ARG A 34 20.97 26.09 9.17
CA ARG A 34 19.57 25.73 9.36
C ARG A 34 19.19 24.52 8.51
N GLU A 35 19.49 24.54 7.21
CA GLU A 35 19.17 23.41 6.31
C GLU A 35 19.81 22.10 6.78
N ASN A 36 21.08 22.13 7.19
CA ASN A 36 21.77 20.94 7.69
C ASN A 36 21.10 20.39 8.96
N LYS A 37 20.71 21.28 9.89
CA LYS A 37 20.03 20.87 11.14
C LYS A 37 18.63 20.30 10.90
N VAL A 38 17.91 20.84 9.94
CA VAL A 38 16.58 20.35 9.54
C VAL A 38 16.70 18.98 8.87
N GLU A 39 17.68 18.81 7.97
CA GLU A 39 17.94 17.53 7.30
C GLU A 39 18.37 16.44 8.30
N GLU A 40 19.24 16.77 9.27
CA GLU A 40 19.60 15.86 10.38
C GLU A 40 18.36 15.43 11.18
N TYR A 41 17.47 16.37 11.52
CA TYR A 41 16.25 16.08 12.26
C TYR A 41 15.37 15.06 11.53
N PHE A 42 15.09 15.28 10.24
CA PHE A 42 14.20 14.37 9.48
C PHE A 42 14.83 13.01 9.26
N LYS A 43 16.15 12.94 9.06
CA LYS A 43 16.87 11.67 9.00
C LYS A 43 16.71 10.86 10.29
N GLU A 44 16.76 11.51 11.45
CA GLU A 44 16.48 10.82 12.73
C GLU A 44 15.04 10.31 12.84
N GLN A 45 14.06 11.04 12.28
CA GLN A 45 12.66 10.60 12.27
C GLN A 45 12.44 9.42 11.32
N ASP A 46 13.05 9.43 10.13
CA ASP A 46 12.99 8.32 9.18
C ASP A 46 13.60 7.04 9.78
N GLU A 47 14.75 7.18 10.46
CA GLU A 47 15.36 6.05 11.16
C GLU A 47 14.47 5.50 12.27
N LYS A 48 13.73 6.37 12.99
CA LYS A 48 12.75 5.93 13.99
C LYS A 48 11.60 5.19 13.31
N LEU A 49 11.06 5.72 12.22
CA LEU A 49 9.94 5.12 11.50
C LEU A 49 10.26 3.68 11.07
N VAL A 50 11.46 3.46 10.50
CA VAL A 50 11.89 2.14 10.00
C VAL A 50 12.30 1.19 11.12
N LYS A 51 13.05 1.65 12.12
CA LYS A 51 13.72 0.75 13.10
C LYS A 51 12.88 0.41 14.34
N THR A 52 11.75 1.07 14.53
CA THR A 52 11.05 1.12 15.83
C THR A 52 9.69 0.39 15.82
N ILE A 53 9.36 -0.26 14.71
CA ILE A 53 8.16 -1.07 14.59
C ILE A 53 8.31 -2.32 15.46
N ASP A 54 7.57 -2.35 16.57
CA ASP A 54 7.51 -3.48 17.49
C ASP A 54 6.27 -4.32 17.15
N LEU A 55 6.47 -5.37 16.35
CA LEU A 55 5.40 -6.25 15.90
C LEU A 55 4.68 -7.00 17.03
N ASP A 56 5.24 -7.05 18.23
CA ASP A 56 4.59 -7.70 19.37
C ASP A 56 3.62 -6.75 20.08
N LYS A 57 3.69 -5.45 19.79
CA LYS A 57 2.80 -4.40 20.35
C LYS A 57 1.72 -3.95 19.38
N ILE A 58 1.77 -4.38 18.14
CA ILE A 58 0.80 -4.04 17.12
C ILE A 58 -0.46 -4.88 17.34
N TYR A 59 -1.59 -4.21 17.50
CA TYR A 59 -2.89 -4.87 17.52
C TYR A 59 -3.14 -5.51 16.16
N GLN A 60 -3.31 -6.83 16.15
CA GLN A 60 -3.79 -7.54 14.97
C GLN A 60 -5.30 -7.26 14.85
N LEU A 61 -5.72 -6.81 13.67
CA LEU A 61 -7.15 -6.80 13.35
C LEU A 61 -7.60 -8.25 13.24
N GLU A 62 -8.61 -8.62 14.02
CA GLU A 62 -9.32 -9.88 13.79
C GLU A 62 -9.95 -9.82 12.41
N HIS A 63 -9.85 -10.94 11.67
CA HIS A 63 -10.41 -11.04 10.33
C HIS A 63 -11.93 -10.85 10.40
N ILE A 64 -12.44 -9.88 9.65
CA ILE A 64 -13.87 -9.51 9.65
C ILE A 64 -14.63 -10.27 8.54
N GLY A 65 -13.94 -10.75 7.50
CA GLY A 65 -14.53 -11.47 6.37
C GLY A 65 -14.42 -12.99 6.46
N GLU A 66 -15.36 -13.70 5.83
CA GLU A 66 -15.35 -15.16 5.71
C GLU A 66 -14.27 -15.64 4.72
N ASP A 67 -14.12 -14.93 3.59
CA ASP A 67 -13.14 -15.23 2.55
C ASP A 67 -11.94 -14.27 2.59
N LYS A 68 -10.77 -14.78 2.18
CA LYS A 68 -9.52 -14.02 2.17
C LYS A 68 -8.71 -14.24 0.91
N LEU A 69 -8.11 -13.16 0.42
CA LEU A 69 -7.07 -13.20 -0.60
C LEU A 69 -5.74 -12.82 0.06
N LEU A 70 -4.73 -13.68 -0.11
CA LEU A 70 -3.40 -13.47 0.44
C LEU A 70 -2.44 -13.11 -0.70
N PHE A 71 -1.70 -12.03 -0.52
CA PHE A 71 -0.74 -11.53 -1.49
C PHE A 71 0.60 -11.24 -0.82
N ASN A 72 1.68 -11.56 -1.53
CA ASN A 72 3.04 -11.24 -1.09
C ASN A 72 3.60 -10.13 -1.98
N THR A 73 4.21 -9.13 -1.36
CA THR A 73 4.92 -8.08 -2.10
C THR A 73 6.26 -8.63 -2.60
N THR A 74 6.51 -8.51 -3.91
CA THR A 74 7.81 -8.85 -4.51
C THR A 74 8.69 -7.60 -4.63
N TYR A 75 10.00 -7.78 -4.86
CA TYR A 75 10.91 -6.66 -5.14
C TYR A 75 10.39 -5.77 -6.28
N PRO A 76 10.46 -4.42 -6.18
CA PRO A 76 11.12 -3.61 -5.13
C PRO A 76 10.25 -3.30 -3.89
N GLY A 77 9.11 -3.97 -3.72
CA GLY A 77 8.12 -3.68 -2.68
C GLY A 77 6.86 -3.09 -3.28
N LEU A 78 5.99 -2.56 -2.41
CA LEU A 78 4.73 -1.95 -2.82
C LEU A 78 4.65 -0.50 -2.34
N LEU A 79 4.54 0.41 -3.29
CA LEU A 79 4.28 1.82 -3.03
C LEU A 79 2.78 2.11 -3.15
N VAL A 80 2.15 2.44 -2.02
CA VAL A 80 0.76 2.92 -1.96
C VAL A 80 0.71 4.28 -1.28
N GLY A 81 -0.25 5.12 -1.70
CA GLY A 81 -0.48 6.43 -1.07
C GLY A 81 0.41 7.55 -1.59
N SER A 82 1.15 7.35 -2.69
CA SER A 82 2.03 8.37 -3.28
C SER A 82 1.32 9.68 -3.66
N GLY A 83 0.01 9.65 -3.89
CA GLY A 83 -0.80 10.86 -4.12
C GLY A 83 -1.13 11.66 -2.86
N LEU A 84 -0.84 11.13 -1.67
CA LEU A 84 -1.05 11.81 -0.40
C LEU A 84 0.15 12.72 -0.13
N ILE A 85 -0.13 13.97 0.19
CA ILE A 85 0.92 14.93 0.56
C ILE A 85 1.21 14.75 2.04
N HIS A 86 2.47 14.47 2.36
CA HIS A 86 2.96 14.47 3.72
C HIS A 86 3.84 15.70 4.01
N SER A 87 4.58 16.14 2.99
CA SER A 87 5.57 17.21 3.04
C SER A 87 5.04 18.57 3.49
N ILE A 88 5.84 19.30 4.28
CA ILE A 88 5.67 20.73 4.58
C ILE A 88 6.61 21.65 3.77
N GLY A 89 7.43 21.08 2.88
CA GLY A 89 8.33 21.82 2.00
C GLY A 89 9.79 21.87 2.47
N GLU A 90 10.14 21.16 3.54
CA GLU A 90 11.47 21.19 4.14
C GLU A 90 12.45 20.19 3.53
N LYS A 91 13.75 20.44 3.72
CA LYS A 91 14.79 19.54 3.20
C LYS A 91 14.93 18.30 4.08
N GLY A 92 15.01 17.12 3.46
CA GLY A 92 15.20 15.84 4.16
C GLY A 92 13.92 15.17 4.66
N GLU A 93 12.76 15.84 4.61
CA GLU A 93 11.48 15.22 4.96
C GLU A 93 11.01 14.21 3.91
N ASN A 94 10.14 13.28 4.32
CA ASN A 94 9.40 12.43 3.40
C ASN A 94 8.41 13.25 2.57
N LYS A 95 8.48 13.09 1.24
CA LYS A 95 7.68 13.89 0.32
C LYS A 95 6.29 13.31 0.08
N LEU A 96 6.23 12.00 -0.09
CA LEU A 96 5.00 11.27 -0.37
C LEU A 96 4.44 10.69 0.93
N GLY A 97 3.12 10.58 0.98
CA GLY A 97 2.39 10.02 2.10
C GLY A 97 2.15 8.53 1.99
N PHE A 98 1.70 7.95 3.09
CA PHE A 98 1.10 6.63 3.16
C PHE A 98 -0.35 6.73 3.63
N GLU A 99 -1.11 5.68 3.37
CA GLU A 99 -2.41 5.50 3.98
C GLU A 99 -2.30 4.53 5.16
N PHE A 100 -2.75 4.97 6.33
CA PHE A 100 -2.71 4.18 7.56
C PHE A 100 -4.12 3.98 8.10
N ASP A 101 -4.38 2.81 8.66
CA ASP A 101 -5.57 2.58 9.47
C ASP A 101 -5.51 3.41 10.76
N TYR A 102 -6.60 4.09 11.09
CA TYR A 102 -6.65 5.02 12.20
C TYR A 102 -6.65 4.32 13.56
N THR A 103 -7.08 3.06 13.63
CA THR A 103 -7.15 2.30 14.89
C THR A 103 -5.81 1.66 15.24
N THR A 104 -5.23 0.90 14.31
CA THR A 104 -3.98 0.17 14.48
C THR A 104 -2.75 1.02 14.19
N GLY A 105 -2.91 2.07 13.38
CA GLY A 105 -1.80 2.87 12.88
C GLY A 105 -1.00 2.19 11.78
N LEU A 106 -1.46 1.07 11.22
CA LEU A 106 -0.71 0.29 10.24
C LEU A 106 -0.97 0.75 8.81
N PRO A 107 0.01 0.58 7.90
CA PRO A 107 -0.22 0.87 6.49
C PRO A 107 -1.28 -0.09 5.93
N ILE A 108 -2.22 0.46 5.15
CA ILE A 108 -3.30 -0.29 4.52
C ILE A 108 -3.41 0.04 3.03
N ILE A 109 -4.00 -0.88 2.28
CA ILE A 109 -4.49 -0.60 0.93
C ILE A 109 -6.01 -0.50 1.02
N ARG A 110 -6.59 0.61 0.54
CA ARG A 110 -8.05 0.74 0.50
C ARG A 110 -8.66 -0.37 -0.35
N GLY A 111 -9.69 -1.02 0.18
CA GLY A 111 -10.51 -2.01 -0.51
C GLY A 111 -11.15 -1.41 -1.76
N SER A 112 -11.52 -0.12 -1.74
CA SER A 112 -11.97 0.58 -2.95
C SER A 112 -10.91 0.64 -4.05
N SER A 113 -9.63 0.78 -3.69
CA SER A 113 -8.52 0.78 -4.65
C SER A 113 -8.29 -0.60 -5.25
N VAL A 114 -8.34 -1.65 -4.40
CA VAL A 114 -8.26 -3.05 -4.86
C VAL A 114 -9.45 -3.39 -5.76
N LYS A 115 -10.67 -3.05 -5.33
CA LYS A 115 -11.90 -3.22 -6.13
C LYS A 115 -11.80 -2.50 -7.47
N GLY A 116 -11.35 -1.24 -7.46
CA GLY A 116 -11.19 -0.44 -8.67
C GLY A 116 -10.18 -1.04 -9.64
N LEU A 117 -9.04 -1.53 -9.14
CA LEU A 117 -8.03 -2.19 -9.96
C LEU A 117 -8.56 -3.49 -10.57
N LEU A 118 -9.17 -4.37 -9.76
CA LEU A 118 -9.77 -5.61 -10.26
C LEU A 118 -10.84 -5.31 -11.30
N ARG A 119 -11.79 -4.41 -10.99
CA ARG A 119 -12.86 -3.99 -11.91
C ARG A 119 -12.29 -3.45 -13.22
N SER A 120 -11.21 -2.67 -13.17
CA SER A 120 -10.62 -2.08 -14.37
C SER A 120 -10.15 -3.13 -15.38
N VAL A 121 -9.70 -4.31 -14.93
CA VAL A 121 -9.34 -5.43 -15.82
C VAL A 121 -10.60 -5.98 -16.50
N PHE A 122 -11.68 -6.17 -15.74
CA PHE A 122 -12.96 -6.63 -16.29
C PHE A 122 -13.63 -5.61 -17.21
N ASP A 123 -13.45 -4.30 -16.98
CA ASP A 123 -13.98 -3.25 -17.85
C ASP A 123 -13.37 -3.30 -19.27
N LEU A 124 -12.18 -3.88 -19.42
CA LEU A 124 -11.57 -4.12 -20.74
C LEU A 124 -12.30 -5.21 -21.56
N LEU A 125 -13.23 -5.97 -20.97
CA LEU A 125 -14.09 -6.91 -21.71
C LEU A 125 -15.09 -6.19 -22.64
N ASP A 126 -15.35 -4.90 -22.40
CA ASP A 126 -16.21 -4.06 -23.23
C ASP A 126 -15.46 -3.41 -24.40
N ASP A 127 -14.11 -3.49 -24.39
CA ASP A 127 -13.25 -3.00 -25.47
C ASP A 127 -13.18 -4.02 -26.62
N LYS A 128 -13.51 -3.58 -27.84
CA LYS A 128 -13.56 -4.44 -29.04
C LYS A 128 -12.21 -5.06 -29.40
N GLU A 129 -11.11 -4.35 -29.15
CA GLU A 129 -9.75 -4.77 -29.53
C GLU A 129 -9.11 -5.61 -28.42
N LYS A 130 -9.38 -5.28 -27.15
CA LYS A 130 -8.71 -5.91 -26.01
C LYS A 130 -9.45 -7.09 -25.41
N LYS A 131 -10.77 -7.22 -25.61
CA LYS A 131 -11.59 -8.25 -24.96
C LYS A 131 -11.03 -9.67 -25.06
N ASN A 132 -10.51 -10.07 -26.24
CA ASN A 132 -10.01 -11.43 -26.43
C ASN A 132 -8.72 -11.67 -25.62
N ALA A 133 -7.82 -10.69 -25.58
CA ALA A 133 -6.60 -10.78 -24.79
C ALA A 133 -6.91 -10.85 -23.28
N VAL A 134 -7.91 -10.08 -22.81
CA VAL A 134 -8.36 -10.10 -21.41
C VAL A 134 -8.97 -11.46 -21.07
N VAL A 135 -9.79 -12.03 -21.95
CA VAL A 135 -10.37 -13.36 -21.77
C VAL A 135 -9.27 -14.42 -21.65
N GLU A 136 -8.27 -14.41 -22.53
CA GLU A 136 -7.16 -15.38 -22.44
C GLU A 136 -6.35 -15.19 -21.15
N TYR A 137 -6.13 -13.95 -20.72
CA TYR A 137 -5.47 -13.66 -19.45
C TYR A 137 -6.26 -14.21 -18.24
N LEU A 138 -7.57 -13.96 -18.18
CA LEU A 138 -8.42 -14.45 -17.08
C LEU A 138 -8.57 -15.97 -17.11
N LYS A 139 -8.65 -16.58 -18.30
CA LYS A 139 -8.61 -18.05 -18.46
C LYS A 139 -7.33 -18.63 -17.89
N ASP A 140 -6.19 -18.06 -18.23
CA ASP A 140 -4.89 -18.55 -17.78
C ASP A 140 -4.80 -18.54 -16.25
N ILE A 141 -5.31 -17.48 -15.60
CA ILE A 141 -5.40 -17.40 -14.14
C ILE A 141 -6.25 -18.55 -13.56
N ILE A 142 -7.43 -18.83 -14.12
CA ILE A 142 -8.32 -19.87 -13.60
C ILE A 142 -7.72 -21.26 -13.84
N LEU A 143 -7.23 -21.53 -15.06
CA LEU A 143 -6.75 -22.85 -15.46
C LEU A 143 -5.43 -23.25 -14.77
N ASN A 144 -4.56 -22.28 -14.49
CA ASN A 144 -3.27 -22.54 -13.83
C ASN A 144 -3.36 -22.48 -12.30
N ASN A 145 -4.51 -22.11 -11.74
CA ASN A 145 -4.70 -22.06 -10.31
C ASN A 145 -5.35 -23.35 -9.79
N THR A 146 -4.61 -24.05 -8.93
CA THR A 146 -5.00 -25.34 -8.35
C THR A 146 -6.17 -25.25 -7.37
N GLU A 147 -6.52 -24.05 -6.91
CA GLU A 147 -7.63 -23.82 -5.98
C GLU A 147 -9.01 -23.80 -6.66
N PHE A 148 -9.07 -23.68 -7.99
CA PHE A 148 -10.33 -23.75 -8.72
C PHE A 148 -10.77 -25.21 -8.94
N ASP A 149 -12.02 -25.50 -8.60
CA ASP A 149 -12.67 -26.81 -8.81
C ASP A 149 -12.57 -27.22 -10.29
N ASP A 150 -12.32 -28.50 -10.56
CA ASP A 150 -12.22 -29.06 -11.92
C ASP A 150 -13.50 -28.79 -12.73
N LYS A 151 -14.64 -28.57 -12.08
CA LYS A 151 -15.88 -28.11 -12.72
C LYS A 151 -15.74 -26.82 -13.52
N HIS A 152 -14.93 -25.87 -13.06
CA HIS A 152 -14.69 -24.61 -13.76
C HIS A 152 -13.67 -24.75 -14.90
N LYS A 153 -12.93 -25.86 -14.96
CA LYS A 153 -12.03 -26.18 -16.10
C LYS A 153 -12.80 -26.74 -17.29
N ASP A 154 -13.98 -27.34 -17.05
CA ASP A 154 -14.90 -27.83 -18.08
C ASP A 154 -15.88 -26.76 -18.58
N GLU A 155 -16.02 -25.62 -17.87
CA GLU A 155 -16.86 -24.50 -18.31
C GLU A 155 -16.29 -23.77 -19.54
N GLN A 156 -17.17 -23.33 -20.43
CA GLN A 156 -16.76 -22.42 -21.51
C GLN A 156 -16.46 -21.04 -20.92
N LEU A 157 -15.20 -20.84 -20.52
CA LEU A 157 -14.64 -19.56 -20.05
C LEU A 157 -14.62 -18.51 -21.18
N ASN A 158 -15.77 -18.08 -21.67
CA ASN A 158 -15.89 -17.15 -22.80
C ASN A 158 -16.15 -15.71 -22.32
N VAL A 159 -16.33 -14.78 -23.27
CA VAL A 159 -16.57 -13.36 -22.96
C VAL A 159 -17.80 -13.19 -22.05
N ASP A 160 -18.89 -13.92 -22.34
CA ASP A 160 -20.15 -13.78 -21.63
C ASP A 160 -20.04 -14.32 -20.19
N TYR A 161 -19.30 -15.42 -19.99
CA TYR A 161 -18.96 -15.92 -18.66
C TYR A 161 -18.27 -14.84 -17.82
N PHE A 162 -17.20 -14.23 -18.33
CA PHE A 162 -16.46 -13.21 -17.57
C PHE A 162 -17.25 -11.91 -17.38
N LYS A 163 -18.19 -11.59 -18.29
CA LYS A 163 -19.13 -10.48 -18.10
C LYS A 163 -20.13 -10.76 -16.97
N ASN A 164 -20.69 -11.96 -16.91
CA ASN A 164 -21.57 -12.35 -15.82
C ASN A 164 -20.81 -12.34 -14.48
N LEU A 165 -19.57 -12.86 -14.46
CA LEU A 165 -18.71 -12.84 -13.28
C LEU A 165 -18.41 -11.40 -12.80
N LYS A 166 -18.17 -10.46 -13.73
CA LYS A 166 -18.02 -9.03 -13.42
C LYS A 166 -19.27 -8.48 -12.72
N GLU A 167 -20.46 -8.74 -13.27
CA GLU A 167 -21.72 -8.24 -12.70
C GLU A 167 -22.02 -8.87 -11.33
N GLU A 168 -21.68 -10.14 -11.14
CA GLU A 168 -21.84 -10.84 -9.87
C GLU A 168 -20.96 -10.21 -8.77
N ILE A 169 -19.65 -10.13 -9.01
CA ILE A 169 -18.66 -9.62 -8.04
C ILE A 169 -18.88 -8.14 -7.71
N PHE A 170 -19.13 -7.29 -8.73
CA PHE A 170 -19.09 -5.84 -8.54
C PHE A 170 -20.47 -5.20 -8.34
N GLU A 171 -21.52 -5.83 -8.87
CA GLU A 171 -22.88 -5.27 -8.88
C GLU A 171 -23.89 -6.16 -8.13
N GLY A 172 -23.50 -7.36 -7.69
CA GLY A 172 -24.37 -8.31 -7.00
C GLY A 172 -25.48 -8.84 -7.90
N ILE A 173 -25.22 -9.01 -9.19
CA ILE A 173 -26.19 -9.47 -10.19
C ILE A 173 -25.76 -10.83 -10.70
N ASN A 174 -26.57 -11.87 -10.46
CA ASN A 174 -26.38 -13.20 -11.00
C ASN A 174 -27.63 -13.60 -11.81
N GLY A 175 -27.54 -13.48 -13.14
CA GLY A 175 -28.68 -13.64 -14.03
C GLY A 175 -29.78 -12.63 -13.73
N ASP A 176 -31.00 -13.13 -13.47
CA ASP A 176 -32.14 -12.29 -13.10
C ASP A 176 -32.16 -11.93 -11.59
N ASN A 177 -31.29 -12.55 -10.79
CA ASN A 177 -31.22 -12.27 -9.36
C ASN A 177 -30.32 -11.05 -9.10
N LYS A 178 -30.83 -10.08 -8.34
CA LYS A 178 -30.10 -8.89 -7.95
C LYS A 178 -30.10 -8.75 -6.44
N LEU A 179 -28.92 -8.85 -5.85
CA LEU A 179 -28.72 -8.73 -4.41
C LEU A 179 -28.91 -7.28 -3.94
N PRO A 180 -29.63 -7.08 -2.81
CA PRO A 180 -29.63 -5.82 -2.08
C PRO A 180 -28.20 -5.38 -1.73
N ILE A 181 -27.93 -4.07 -1.65
CA ILE A 181 -26.59 -3.52 -1.40
C ILE A 181 -25.89 -4.14 -0.17
N TYR A 182 -26.65 -4.47 0.87
CA TYR A 182 -26.14 -5.04 2.12
C TYR A 182 -25.77 -6.52 2.04
N GLU A 183 -26.17 -7.20 0.96
CA GLU A 183 -25.89 -8.62 0.70
C GLU A 183 -24.84 -8.79 -0.42
N ARG A 184 -24.30 -7.69 -0.95
CA ARG A 184 -23.26 -7.72 -1.98
C ARG A 184 -21.88 -7.89 -1.35
N ASP A 185 -20.93 -8.31 -2.17
CA ASP A 185 -19.52 -8.39 -1.79
C ASP A 185 -18.98 -7.02 -1.33
N ILE A 186 -18.38 -7.05 -0.14
CA ILE A 186 -17.71 -5.90 0.47
C ILE A 186 -16.20 -6.13 0.39
N PHE A 187 -15.52 -5.23 -0.32
CA PHE A 187 -14.07 -5.22 -0.40
C PHE A 187 -13.52 -4.46 0.80
N TYR A 188 -13.07 -5.21 1.81
CA TYR A 188 -12.39 -4.66 2.97
C TYR A 188 -10.96 -4.21 2.64
N GLU A 189 -10.38 -3.46 3.57
CA GLU A 189 -9.05 -2.92 3.47
C GLU A 189 -8.03 -4.07 3.53
N SER A 190 -7.01 -4.00 2.67
CA SER A 190 -5.90 -4.95 2.75
C SER A 190 -5.00 -4.56 3.90
N VAL A 191 -4.82 -5.50 4.82
CA VAL A 191 -4.01 -5.38 6.03
C VAL A 191 -2.83 -6.34 5.96
N ILE A 192 -1.77 -6.02 6.70
CA ILE A 192 -0.61 -6.91 6.81
C ILE A 192 -0.97 -8.16 7.63
N ASP A 193 -0.75 -9.34 7.06
CA ASP A 193 -0.82 -10.60 7.81
C ASP A 193 0.45 -10.79 8.62
N PHE A 194 0.47 -10.33 9.87
CA PHE A 194 1.65 -10.47 10.73
C PHE A 194 1.98 -11.90 11.10
N LYS A 195 1.00 -12.81 11.11
CA LYS A 195 1.26 -14.19 11.47
C LYS A 195 2.08 -14.86 10.39
N GLU A 196 1.66 -14.74 9.13
CA GLU A 196 2.43 -15.25 8.00
C GLU A 196 3.72 -14.45 7.79
N THR A 197 3.70 -13.12 7.95
CA THR A 197 4.92 -12.30 7.88
C THR A 197 5.97 -12.74 8.92
N LYS A 198 5.55 -13.00 10.17
CA LYS A 198 6.45 -13.51 11.22
C LYS A 198 7.00 -14.90 10.89
N LYS A 199 6.18 -15.78 10.32
CA LYS A 199 6.62 -17.11 9.89
C LYS A 199 7.66 -17.04 8.78
N GLU A 200 7.42 -16.24 7.73
CA GLU A 200 8.37 -16.06 6.62
C GLU A 200 9.72 -15.51 7.10
N HIS A 201 9.71 -14.68 8.16
CA HIS A 201 10.90 -14.06 8.73
C HIS A 201 11.42 -14.77 10.00
N SER A 202 11.02 -16.03 10.23
CA SER A 202 11.40 -16.80 11.42
C SER A 202 12.94 -16.86 11.58
N GLY A 203 13.47 -16.10 12.53
CA GLY A 203 14.92 -15.95 12.77
C GLY A 203 15.40 -14.50 12.82
N ASN A 204 14.64 -13.57 12.25
CA ASN A 204 14.93 -12.13 12.32
C ASN A 204 14.13 -11.49 13.48
N LYS A 205 14.84 -10.90 14.44
CA LYS A 205 14.22 -10.17 15.57
C LYS A 205 13.55 -8.86 15.16
N LYS A 206 13.77 -8.38 13.93
CA LYS A 206 13.20 -7.16 13.38
C LYS A 206 12.66 -7.47 12.00
N ILE A 207 11.35 -7.32 11.83
CA ILE A 207 10.69 -7.42 10.53
C ILE A 207 10.51 -5.98 10.04
N GLN A 208 11.02 -5.71 8.86
CA GLN A 208 10.91 -4.41 8.22
C GLN A 208 9.68 -4.42 7.31
N ILE A 209 8.65 -3.64 7.66
CA ILE A 209 7.43 -3.49 6.86
C ILE A 209 7.38 -2.18 6.07
N LEU A 210 8.31 -1.26 6.33
CA LEU A 210 8.52 0.00 5.60
C LEU A 210 9.96 0.07 5.10
N GLY A 211 10.18 0.64 3.91
CA GLY A 211 11.49 0.72 3.30
C GLY A 211 11.68 2.00 2.49
N GLN A 212 12.92 2.50 2.52
CA GLN A 212 13.28 3.77 1.91
C GLN A 212 13.30 3.68 0.39
N ASP A 213 12.73 4.69 -0.28
CA ASP A 213 12.82 4.85 -1.73
C ASP A 213 13.26 6.27 -2.12
N TYR A 214 14.05 6.36 -3.19
CA TYR A 214 14.70 7.60 -3.61
C TYR A 214 14.49 7.84 -5.10
N ILE A 215 14.04 9.05 -5.45
CA ILE A 215 14.16 9.53 -6.83
C ILE A 215 15.53 10.17 -6.98
N THR A 216 16.26 9.79 -8.02
CA THR A 216 17.60 10.31 -8.31
C THR A 216 17.58 11.20 -9.56
N PRO A 217 17.07 12.44 -9.48
CA PRO A 217 16.99 13.31 -10.65
C PRO A 217 18.38 13.70 -11.14
N HIS A 218 18.65 13.50 -12.42
CA HIS A 218 19.89 13.89 -13.06
C HIS A 218 19.74 15.28 -13.68
N LYS A 219 20.33 16.30 -13.04
CA LYS A 219 20.48 17.63 -13.66
C LYS A 219 21.57 17.68 -14.74
N THR A 220 22.49 16.71 -14.74
CA THR A 220 23.55 16.58 -15.73
C THR A 220 23.85 15.10 -15.97
N PRO A 221 23.94 14.60 -17.22
CA PRO A 221 24.01 13.16 -17.52
C PRO A 221 25.16 12.40 -16.86
N LEU A 222 26.29 13.06 -16.61
CA LEU A 222 27.52 12.45 -16.10
C LEU A 222 27.80 12.79 -14.62
N LYS A 223 26.97 13.61 -13.97
CA LYS A 223 27.11 13.89 -12.54
C LYS A 223 26.24 12.95 -11.74
N ASN A 224 26.77 12.51 -10.60
CA ASN A 224 26.01 11.75 -9.63
C ASN A 224 24.76 12.57 -9.23
N PRO A 225 23.57 11.96 -9.30
CA PRO A 225 22.33 12.62 -8.92
C PRO A 225 22.33 12.87 -7.42
N ILE A 226 21.56 13.85 -6.98
CA ILE A 226 21.30 14.07 -5.55
C ILE A 226 20.04 13.27 -5.23
N PRO A 227 20.11 12.17 -4.45
CA PRO A 227 18.94 11.39 -4.12
C PRO A 227 17.95 12.24 -3.33
N ILE A 228 16.68 12.19 -3.72
CA ILE A 228 15.56 12.79 -3.00
C ILE A 228 14.79 11.66 -2.37
N ASN A 229 14.79 11.60 -1.04
CA ASN A 229 13.95 10.64 -0.32
C ASN A 229 12.49 10.95 -0.66
N ILE A 230 11.80 9.99 -1.28
CA ILE A 230 10.37 10.12 -1.54
C ILE A 230 9.56 9.45 -0.45
N ILE A 231 10.09 8.39 0.15
CA ILE A 231 9.40 7.48 1.06
C ILE A 231 10.39 6.88 2.05
N PRO A 232 10.06 6.81 3.35
CA PRO A 232 10.89 6.23 4.39
C PRO A 232 10.88 4.70 4.44
#